data_AF-A0A6J2JJE7-F1
#
_entry.id   AF-A0A6J2JJE7-F1
#
_cell.length_a   1.000
_cell.length_b   1.000
_cell.length_c   1.000
_cell.angle_alpha   90.00
_cell.angle_beta   90.00
_cell.angle_gamma   90.00
#
_symmetry.space_group_name_H-M   'P 1'
#
loop_
_entity.id
_entity.type
_entity.pdbx_description
1 polymer ?
#
loop_
_entity_poly.entity_id
_entity_poly.type
_entity_poly.pdbx_seq_one_letter_code
_entity_poly.pdbx_strand_id
1 'polypeptide(L)'
;MMTEIDEFNQYQKSSKTGKQHNVLPIWGNEQTMNLNPLILANIQGSSYFKVHLFKLKTYHEVVDEIYYQVKHLEPWERGSRKTSGQTGMCGGVRGVGAGGIVSTAFCLLYKLYTLRLTRKQVNGLLQHTDSPYIRALGFMYIRYTQPPADLFDWYVDYFEDEEEVDPRAGGGASTTIGALVRQMLVKLDWFSTLFPRIPVPIQKQIEQK
;
A
#
# COMPACT_ATOMS: atom_id res chain seq x y z
N MET A 1 -4.98 -23.14 -23.41
CA MET A 1 -4.77 -21.86 -22.71
C MET A 1 -5.49 -21.99 -21.37
N MET A 2 -4.77 -21.91 -20.26
CA MET A 2 -5.38 -21.99 -18.93
C MET A 2 -6.11 -20.66 -18.67
N THR A 3 -7.33 -20.70 -18.15
CA THR A 3 -8.08 -19.47 -17.88
C THR A 3 -7.60 -18.83 -16.57
N GLU A 4 -7.78 -17.53 -16.38
CA GLU A 4 -7.48 -16.84 -15.11
C GLU A 4 -8.19 -17.50 -13.90
N ILE A 5 -9.33 -18.14 -14.14
CA ILE A 5 -10.10 -18.91 -13.16
C ILE A 5 -9.40 -20.23 -12.82
N ASP A 6 -8.77 -20.88 -13.80
CA ASP A 6 -8.03 -22.14 -13.60
C ASP A 6 -6.72 -21.90 -12.83
N GLU A 7 -5.99 -20.84 -13.15
CA GLU A 7 -4.81 -20.41 -12.39
C GLU A 7 -5.18 -20.06 -10.94
N PHE A 8 -6.31 -19.37 -10.75
CA PHE A 8 -6.84 -19.02 -9.43
C PHE A 8 -7.22 -20.25 -8.58
N ASN A 9 -7.94 -21.21 -9.18
CA ASN A 9 -8.33 -22.45 -8.49
C ASN A 9 -7.13 -23.33 -8.12
N GLN A 10 -6.07 -23.30 -8.93
CA GLN A 10 -4.84 -24.01 -8.64
C GLN A 10 -4.06 -23.36 -7.48
N TYR A 11 -4.03 -22.02 -7.41
CA TYR A 11 -3.37 -21.29 -6.34
C TYR A 11 -4.02 -21.53 -4.97
N GLN A 12 -5.36 -21.50 -4.88
CA GLN A 12 -6.10 -21.75 -3.63
C GLN A 12 -5.88 -23.14 -3.03
N LYS A 13 -5.58 -24.16 -3.86
CA LYS A 13 -5.25 -25.50 -3.36
C LYS A 13 -3.88 -25.55 -2.67
N SER A 14 -2.99 -24.58 -2.91
CA SER A 14 -1.61 -24.63 -2.43
C SER A 14 -1.37 -23.94 -1.07
N SER A 15 -2.27 -23.06 -0.61
CA SER A 15 -1.95 -22.17 0.53
C SER A 15 -2.17 -22.76 1.93
N LYS A 16 -2.86 -23.90 2.09
CA LYS A 16 -3.36 -24.31 3.40
C LYS A 16 -2.42 -25.09 4.33
N THR A 17 -1.24 -25.56 3.92
CA THR A 17 -0.40 -26.42 4.83
C THR A 17 1.13 -26.38 4.62
N GLY A 18 1.68 -25.45 3.83
CA GLY A 18 3.12 -25.37 3.58
C GLY A 18 3.87 -24.33 4.42
N LYS A 19 5.13 -24.60 4.81
CA LYS A 19 6.05 -23.55 5.29
C LYS A 19 6.12 -22.43 4.25
N GLN A 20 5.68 -21.24 4.60
CA GLN A 20 5.65 -20.10 3.68
C GLN A 20 7.08 -19.71 3.28
N HIS A 21 7.32 -19.50 1.98
CA HIS A 21 8.63 -19.10 1.46
C HIS A 21 9.00 -17.67 1.90
N ASN A 22 10.29 -17.43 2.12
CA ASN A 22 10.78 -16.11 2.56
C ASN A 22 10.82 -15.06 1.44
N VAL A 23 10.92 -15.49 0.18
CA VAL A 23 10.79 -14.61 -0.98
C VAL A 23 9.31 -14.43 -1.27
N LEU A 24 8.86 -13.19 -1.39
CA LEU A 24 7.46 -12.86 -1.68
C LEU A 24 7.22 -12.77 -3.19
N PRO A 25 6.10 -13.30 -3.70
CA PRO A 25 5.66 -13.01 -5.06
C PRO A 25 5.25 -11.55 -5.19
N ILE A 26 5.26 -11.03 -6.42
CA ILE A 26 4.68 -9.74 -6.76
C ILE A 26 3.54 -9.95 -7.74
N TRP A 27 2.39 -9.40 -7.41
CA TRP A 27 1.18 -9.45 -8.20
C TRP A 27 1.02 -8.17 -9.03
N GLY A 28 0.64 -8.31 -10.30
CA GLY A 28 0.37 -7.19 -11.19
C GLY A 28 1.63 -6.61 -11.84
N ASN A 29 1.70 -5.29 -11.97
CA ASN A 29 2.75 -4.61 -12.72
C ASN A 29 3.99 -4.35 -11.86
N GLU A 30 5.04 -5.14 -12.08
CA GLU A 30 6.33 -5.02 -11.40
C GLU A 30 7.09 -3.72 -11.71
N GLN A 31 6.88 -3.10 -12.87
CA GLN A 31 7.58 -1.86 -13.21
C GLN A 31 7.02 -0.69 -12.39
N THR A 32 5.72 -0.73 -12.10
CA THR A 32 5.01 0.39 -11.46
C THR A 32 4.61 0.13 -10.02
N MET A 33 4.81 -1.08 -9.48
CA MET A 33 4.26 -1.50 -8.17
C MET A 33 2.73 -1.33 -8.10
N ASN A 34 2.04 -1.40 -9.25
CA ASN A 34 0.62 -1.08 -9.38
C ASN A 34 0.20 0.33 -8.93
N LEU A 35 1.15 1.27 -8.81
CA LEU A 35 0.85 2.65 -8.46
C LEU A 35 0.18 3.39 -9.63
N ASN A 36 -0.62 4.40 -9.29
CA ASN A 36 -1.12 5.34 -10.30
C ASN A 36 0.09 5.99 -11.03
N PRO A 37 0.09 6.05 -12.38
CA PRO A 37 1.21 6.59 -13.14
C PRO A 37 1.64 8.01 -12.73
N LEU A 38 0.69 8.87 -12.37
CA LEU A 38 0.97 10.23 -11.91
C LEU A 38 1.70 10.23 -10.56
N ILE A 39 1.28 9.37 -9.62
CA ILE A 39 1.96 9.21 -8.33
C ILE A 39 3.38 8.71 -8.57
N LEU A 40 3.53 7.64 -9.37
CA LEU A 40 4.84 7.05 -9.66
C LEU A 40 5.80 8.08 -10.29
N ALA A 41 5.34 8.85 -11.28
CA ALA A 41 6.13 9.90 -11.92
C ALA A 41 6.59 10.96 -10.91
N ASN A 42 5.73 11.35 -9.95
CA ASN A 42 6.09 12.31 -8.91
C ASN A 42 7.06 11.70 -7.88
N ILE A 43 6.91 10.43 -7.51
CA ILE A 43 7.90 9.73 -6.66
C ILE A 43 9.27 9.75 -7.33
N GLN A 44 9.35 9.25 -8.57
CA GLN A 44 10.60 9.17 -9.33
C GLN A 44 11.18 10.54 -9.66
N GLY A 45 10.33 11.57 -9.80
CA GLY A 45 10.74 12.96 -10.02
C GLY A 45 11.21 13.69 -8.77
N SER A 46 10.82 13.23 -7.57
CA SER A 46 11.10 13.94 -6.31
C SER A 46 12.58 13.91 -5.92
N SER A 47 13.07 15.03 -5.39
CA SER A 47 14.43 15.11 -4.82
C SER A 47 14.59 14.22 -3.60
N TYR A 48 13.53 14.10 -2.79
CA TYR A 48 13.51 13.21 -1.63
C TYR A 48 13.79 11.76 -2.03
N PHE A 49 13.09 11.22 -3.04
CA PHE A 49 13.36 9.86 -3.50
C PHE A 49 14.73 9.73 -4.20
N LYS A 50 15.04 10.61 -5.16
CA LYS A 50 16.25 10.50 -6.00
C LYS A 50 17.57 10.73 -5.24
N VAL A 51 17.56 11.63 -4.26
CA VAL A 51 18.79 12.09 -3.60
C VAL A 51 18.88 11.56 -2.18
N HIS A 52 17.80 11.64 -1.41
CA HIS A 52 17.80 11.23 -0.01
C HIS A 52 17.62 9.73 0.12
N LEU A 53 16.46 9.19 -0.30
CA LEU A 53 16.14 7.76 -0.19
C LEU A 53 17.03 6.87 -1.06
N PHE A 54 17.68 7.42 -2.09
CA PHE A 54 18.69 6.67 -2.84
C PHE A 54 19.86 6.23 -1.96
N LYS A 55 20.22 7.01 -0.93
CA LYS A 55 21.34 6.70 -0.03
C LYS A 55 21.02 5.57 0.95
N LEU A 56 19.75 5.41 1.33
CA LEU A 56 19.31 4.33 2.23
C LEU A 56 19.34 3.01 1.47
N LYS A 57 20.13 2.03 1.91
CA LYS A 57 20.32 0.76 1.18
C LYS A 57 19.76 -0.44 1.93
N THR A 58 19.50 -0.30 3.22
CA THR A 58 19.04 -1.39 4.07
C THR A 58 17.59 -1.19 4.47
N TYR A 59 16.95 -2.30 4.86
CA TYR A 59 15.62 -2.30 5.42
C TYR A 59 15.52 -1.42 6.67
N HIS A 60 16.49 -1.55 7.60
CA HIS A 60 16.48 -0.80 8.87
C HIS A 60 16.58 0.71 8.66
N GLU A 61 17.45 1.17 7.76
CA GLU A 61 17.55 2.60 7.44
C GLU A 61 16.22 3.17 6.90
N VAL A 62 15.47 2.38 6.11
CA VAL A 62 14.16 2.81 5.60
C VAL A 62 13.10 2.80 6.71
N VAL A 63 13.17 1.83 7.64
CA VAL A 63 12.29 1.78 8.82
C VAL A 63 12.51 3.01 9.71
N ASP A 64 13.76 3.38 9.97
CA ASP A 64 14.10 4.59 10.74
C ASP A 64 13.56 5.84 10.04
N GLU A 65 13.75 5.95 8.73
CA GLU A 65 13.23 7.10 7.97
C GLU A 65 11.69 7.16 8.00
N ILE A 66 11.01 6.01 8.02
CA ILE A 66 9.55 5.97 8.23
C ILE A 66 9.19 6.53 9.61
N TYR A 67 9.87 6.07 10.66
CA TYR A 67 9.64 6.54 12.02
C TYR A 67 9.76 8.07 12.14
N TYR A 68 10.81 8.66 11.54
CA TYR A 68 11.08 10.09 11.68
C TYR A 68 10.23 10.98 10.77
N GLN A 69 9.91 10.53 9.54
CA GLN A 69 9.35 11.42 8.52
C GLN A 69 7.87 11.20 8.22
N VAL A 70 7.31 10.00 8.47
CA VAL A 70 5.93 9.70 8.07
C VAL A 70 4.95 10.18 9.14
N LYS A 71 3.99 11.01 8.70
CA LYS A 71 2.96 11.63 9.57
C LYS A 71 1.53 11.39 9.09
N HIS A 72 1.36 10.77 7.93
CA HIS A 72 0.07 10.43 7.33
C HIS A 72 0.30 9.40 6.21
N LEU A 73 -0.78 8.87 5.63
CA LEU A 73 -0.75 7.79 4.63
C LEU A 73 -1.38 8.17 3.28
N GLU A 74 -1.77 9.44 3.10
CA GLU A 74 -2.23 9.95 1.81
C GLU A 74 -1.12 9.98 0.74
N PRO A 75 -1.47 9.93 -0.56
CA PRO A 75 -0.48 10.07 -1.64
C PRO A 75 0.13 11.46 -1.79
N TRP A 76 -0.52 12.48 -1.26
CA TRP A 76 -0.16 13.87 -1.49
C TRP A 76 -0.04 14.61 -0.17
N GLU A 77 0.91 15.55 -0.10
CA GLU A 77 1.04 16.46 1.03
C GLU A 77 -0.18 17.37 1.13
N ARG A 78 -0.58 17.71 2.37
CA ARG A 78 -1.77 18.52 2.64
C ARG A 78 -1.74 19.83 1.83
N GLY A 79 -2.83 20.11 1.14
CA GLY A 79 -3.00 21.36 0.38
C GLY A 79 -2.12 21.49 -0.86
N SER A 80 -1.30 20.49 -1.19
CA SER A 80 -0.42 20.55 -2.36
C SER A 80 -1.13 20.20 -3.67
N ARG A 81 -2.23 19.44 -3.61
CA ARG A 81 -3.05 19.14 -4.79
C ARG A 81 -3.86 20.34 -5.21
N LYS A 82 -3.69 20.76 -6.45
CA LYS A 82 -4.57 21.74 -7.10
C LYS A 82 -5.83 21.03 -7.63
N THR A 83 -6.80 20.79 -6.76
CA THR A 83 -8.12 20.27 -7.17
C THR A 83 -9.04 21.38 -7.70
N SER A 84 -8.77 22.64 -7.36
CA SER A 84 -9.50 23.81 -7.86
C SER A 84 -9.16 24.08 -9.33
N GLY A 85 -10.15 23.99 -10.21
CA GLY A 85 -10.04 24.35 -11.63
C GLY A 85 -10.19 23.19 -12.62
N GLN A 86 -10.36 21.95 -12.16
CA GLN A 86 -10.73 20.83 -13.03
C GLN A 86 -12.25 20.81 -13.30
N THR A 87 -12.77 21.85 -13.95
CA THR A 87 -14.13 21.87 -14.51
C THR A 87 -14.04 21.54 -16.01
N GLY A 88 -14.31 20.29 -16.36
CA GLY A 88 -14.31 19.74 -17.72
C GLY A 88 -14.62 18.24 -17.71
N MET A 89 -14.88 17.61 -18.86
CA MET A 89 -15.32 16.20 -18.94
C MET A 89 -14.42 15.19 -18.21
N CYS A 90 -13.12 15.49 -18.02
CA CYS A 90 -12.16 14.63 -17.34
C CYS A 90 -11.87 15.00 -15.88
N GLY A 91 -12.42 16.12 -15.39
CA GLY A 91 -12.09 16.67 -14.07
C GLY A 91 -12.63 15.89 -12.87
N GLY A 92 -13.58 14.97 -13.10
CA GLY A 92 -14.13 14.07 -12.09
C GLY A 92 -13.52 12.65 -12.12
N VAL A 93 -12.60 12.36 -13.05
CA VAL A 93 -12.04 11.00 -13.19
C VAL A 93 -10.96 10.79 -12.13
N ARG A 94 -11.23 9.86 -11.19
CA ARG A 94 -10.29 9.48 -10.13
C ARG A 94 -8.93 9.09 -10.72
N GLY A 95 -7.86 9.73 -10.24
CA GLY A 95 -6.50 9.52 -10.74
C GLY A 95 -6.10 10.36 -11.95
N VAL A 96 -6.97 11.21 -12.50
CA VAL A 96 -6.70 12.14 -13.62
C VAL A 96 -6.72 13.58 -13.09
N GLY A 97 -5.86 13.89 -12.12
CA GLY A 97 -5.79 15.17 -11.42
C GLY A 97 -4.55 15.99 -11.78
N ALA A 98 -4.57 17.30 -11.55
CA ALA A 98 -3.31 18.03 -11.34
C ALA A 98 -2.64 17.44 -10.08
N GLY A 99 -1.40 16.97 -10.23
CA GLY A 99 -0.63 16.40 -9.12
C GLY A 99 -0.43 17.41 -7.99
N GLY A 100 0.05 16.91 -6.85
CA GLY A 100 0.57 17.73 -5.76
C GLY A 100 2.03 17.39 -5.48
N ILE A 101 2.53 17.82 -4.33
CA ILE A 101 3.77 17.30 -3.79
C ILE A 101 3.46 15.89 -3.28
N VAL A 102 4.18 14.89 -3.81
CA VAL A 102 4.01 13.50 -3.37
C VAL A 102 4.45 13.35 -1.92
N SER A 103 3.72 12.54 -1.17
CA SER A 103 3.99 12.37 0.26
C SER A 103 5.23 11.52 0.54
N THR A 104 5.83 11.78 1.70
CA THR A 104 6.92 10.95 2.24
C THR A 104 6.50 9.48 2.36
N ALA A 105 5.25 9.21 2.77
CA ALA A 105 4.72 7.86 2.90
C ALA A 105 4.77 7.07 1.59
N PHE A 106 4.30 7.66 0.48
CA PHE A 106 4.32 6.99 -0.82
C PHE A 106 5.73 6.86 -1.40
N CYS A 107 6.62 7.83 -1.16
CA CYS A 107 8.04 7.70 -1.51
C CYS A 107 8.71 6.52 -0.77
N LEU A 108 8.45 6.38 0.53
CA LEU A 108 9.00 5.30 1.36
C LEU A 108 8.36 3.94 1.03
N LEU A 109 7.06 3.91 0.73
CA LEU A 109 6.36 2.71 0.25
C LEU A 109 7.03 2.16 -1.02
N TYR A 110 7.28 3.02 -2.01
CA TYR A 110 7.97 2.62 -3.23
C TYR A 110 9.44 2.28 -2.96
N LYS A 111 10.09 2.96 -2.02
CA LYS A 111 11.46 2.62 -1.61
C LYS A 111 11.55 1.20 -1.04
N LEU A 112 10.65 0.81 -0.14
CA LEU A 112 10.54 -0.55 0.38
C LEU A 112 10.39 -1.56 -0.76
N TYR A 113 9.57 -1.24 -1.76
CA TYR A 113 9.40 -2.07 -2.96
C TYR A 113 10.69 -2.25 -3.76
N THR A 114 11.47 -1.18 -3.98
CA THR A 114 12.75 -1.30 -4.69
C THR A 114 13.78 -2.16 -3.96
N LEU A 115 13.64 -2.33 -2.65
CA LEU A 115 14.49 -3.23 -1.86
C LEU A 115 14.04 -4.70 -1.92
N ARG A 116 12.89 -4.99 -2.55
CA ARG A 116 12.30 -6.33 -2.70
C ARG A 116 12.22 -7.06 -1.37
N LEU A 117 11.37 -6.54 -0.47
CA LEU A 117 11.25 -7.07 0.90
C LEU A 117 10.94 -8.57 0.92
N THR A 118 11.59 -9.24 1.86
CA THR A 118 11.29 -10.63 2.23
C THR A 118 10.06 -10.70 3.13
N ARG A 119 9.46 -11.90 3.25
CA ARG A 119 8.35 -12.18 4.17
C ARG A 119 8.69 -11.78 5.61
N LYS A 120 9.91 -12.10 6.07
CA LYS A 120 10.39 -11.71 7.40
C LYS A 120 10.41 -10.20 7.61
N GLN A 121 10.87 -9.44 6.61
CA GLN A 121 10.91 -7.98 6.69
C GLN A 121 9.50 -7.37 6.68
N VAL A 122 8.59 -7.90 5.86
CA VAL A 122 7.18 -7.47 5.86
C VAL A 122 6.54 -7.75 7.22
N ASN A 123 6.68 -8.97 7.76
CA ASN A 123 6.21 -9.28 9.12
C ASN A 123 6.83 -8.36 10.18
N GLY A 124 8.12 -8.02 10.04
CA GLY A 124 8.80 -7.07 10.89
C GLY A 124 8.18 -5.66 10.84
N LEU A 125 7.68 -5.21 9.68
CA LEU A 125 6.90 -3.97 9.59
C LEU A 125 5.56 -4.11 10.31
N LEU A 126 4.82 -5.20 10.08
CA LEU A 126 3.46 -5.39 10.62
C LEU A 126 3.43 -5.45 12.15
N GLN A 127 4.49 -5.99 12.76
CA GLN A 127 4.63 -6.19 14.20
C GLN A 127 5.51 -5.12 14.87
N HIS A 128 5.89 -4.07 14.14
CA HIS A 128 6.78 -3.04 14.65
C HIS A 128 6.09 -2.20 15.74
N THR A 129 6.70 -2.04 16.90
CA THR A 129 6.08 -1.36 18.05
C THR A 129 6.34 0.14 18.11
N ASP A 130 7.38 0.62 17.40
CA ASP A 130 7.83 2.01 17.59
C ASP A 130 6.94 3.04 16.91
N SER A 131 6.17 2.66 15.86
CA SER A 131 5.29 3.60 15.18
C SER A 131 4.17 2.91 14.40
N PRO A 132 2.91 3.36 14.55
CA PRO A 132 1.79 2.84 13.77
C PRO A 132 1.95 3.09 12.26
N TYR A 133 2.74 4.09 11.86
CA TYR A 133 3.00 4.39 10.45
C TYR A 133 3.94 3.37 9.79
N ILE A 134 4.87 2.76 10.55
CA ILE A 134 5.69 1.65 10.07
C ILE A 134 4.78 0.46 9.74
N ARG A 135 3.88 0.14 10.66
CA ARG A 135 2.90 -0.95 10.51
C ARG A 135 1.98 -0.70 9.33
N ALA A 136 1.38 0.49 9.27
CA ALA A 136 0.47 0.89 8.21
C ALA A 136 1.12 0.84 6.81
N LEU A 137 2.39 1.26 6.67
CA LEU A 137 3.12 1.11 5.42
C LEU A 137 3.41 -0.36 5.07
N GLY A 138 3.61 -1.23 6.08
CA GLY A 138 3.67 -2.68 5.89
C GLY A 138 2.38 -3.24 5.29
N PHE A 139 1.21 -2.84 5.81
CA PHE A 139 -0.08 -3.22 5.24
C PHE A 139 -0.27 -2.65 3.84
N MET A 140 0.06 -1.38 3.60
CA MET A 140 0.03 -0.82 2.23
C MET A 140 0.94 -1.58 1.27
N TYR A 141 2.15 -1.98 1.69
CA TYR A 141 3.05 -2.78 0.88
C TYR A 141 2.38 -4.10 0.46
N ILE A 142 1.74 -4.80 1.40
CA ILE A 142 0.98 -6.02 1.11
C ILE A 142 -0.13 -5.73 0.10
N ARG A 143 -0.92 -4.68 0.35
CA ARG A 143 -2.05 -4.30 -0.50
C ARG A 143 -1.67 -4.00 -1.95
N TYR A 144 -0.47 -3.46 -2.16
CA TYR A 144 0.04 -3.11 -3.48
C TYR A 144 0.77 -4.24 -4.20
N THR A 145 1.30 -5.22 -3.49
CA THR A 145 2.26 -6.19 -4.06
C THR A 145 1.84 -7.64 -3.97
N GLN A 146 1.01 -8.04 -3.00
CA GLN A 146 0.74 -9.44 -2.75
C GLN A 146 -0.47 -9.96 -3.54
N PRO A 147 -0.51 -11.27 -3.87
CA PRO A 147 -1.65 -11.89 -4.54
C PRO A 147 -2.96 -11.63 -3.80
N PRO A 148 -4.05 -11.25 -4.49
CA PRO A 148 -5.32 -10.91 -3.84
C PRO A 148 -5.89 -12.03 -2.97
N ALA A 149 -5.63 -13.29 -3.33
CA ALA A 149 -6.07 -14.47 -2.58
C ALA A 149 -5.46 -14.57 -1.17
N ASP A 150 -4.27 -13.98 -0.97
CA ASP A 150 -3.53 -14.06 0.29
C ASP A 150 -3.81 -12.87 1.21
N LEU A 151 -4.45 -11.80 0.71
CA LEU A 151 -4.61 -10.55 1.44
C LEU A 151 -5.37 -10.72 2.76
N PHE A 152 -6.39 -11.59 2.79
CA PHE A 152 -7.14 -11.87 4.01
C PHE A 152 -6.24 -12.49 5.08
N ASP A 153 -5.48 -13.53 4.72
CA ASP A 153 -4.63 -14.26 5.66
C ASP A 153 -3.49 -13.40 6.20
N TRP A 154 -3.05 -12.39 5.43
CA TRP A 154 -2.11 -11.37 5.92
C TRP A 154 -2.70 -10.44 6.98
N TYR A 155 -4.01 -10.18 6.95
CA TYR A 155 -4.64 -9.09 7.73
C TYR A 155 -5.48 -9.58 8.90
N VAL A 156 -6.00 -10.81 8.84
CA VAL A 156 -7.00 -11.33 9.78
C VAL A 156 -6.57 -11.20 11.25
N ASP A 157 -5.28 -11.43 11.54
CA ASP A 157 -4.74 -11.36 12.90
C ASP A 157 -4.69 -9.93 13.47
N TYR A 158 -4.84 -8.91 12.62
CA TYR A 158 -4.76 -7.50 12.99
C TYR A 158 -6.11 -6.79 13.00
N PHE A 159 -7.19 -7.50 12.73
CA PHE A 159 -8.54 -6.93 12.64
C PHE A 159 -8.96 -6.25 13.96
N GLU A 160 -8.62 -6.84 15.09
CA GLU A 160 -8.93 -6.29 16.43
C GLU A 160 -7.78 -5.43 17.00
N ASP A 161 -6.85 -4.96 16.15
CA ASP A 161 -5.77 -4.09 16.60
C ASP A 161 -6.30 -2.68 16.91
N GLU A 162 -6.22 -2.28 18.18
CA GLU A 162 -6.70 -1.00 18.70
C GLU A 162 -5.67 0.14 18.61
N GLU A 163 -4.45 -0.11 18.10
CA GLU A 163 -3.44 0.95 17.97
C GLU A 163 -3.93 2.08 17.07
N GLU A 164 -3.86 3.32 17.56
CA GLU A 164 -4.34 4.50 16.82
C GLU A 164 -3.37 4.95 15.71
N VAL A 165 -3.94 5.39 14.60
CA VAL A 165 -3.22 5.96 13.46
C VAL A 165 -4.09 6.99 12.75
N ASP A 166 -3.50 8.08 12.25
CA ASP A 166 -4.21 9.03 11.39
C ASP A 166 -3.68 8.94 9.95
N PRO A 167 -4.45 8.35 9.01
CA PRO A 167 -4.04 8.25 7.62
C PRO A 167 -4.13 9.59 6.86
N ARG A 168 -4.85 10.59 7.38
CA ARG A 168 -5.18 11.84 6.67
C ARG A 168 -4.07 12.88 6.79
N ALA A 169 -3.75 13.52 5.68
CA ALA A 169 -2.78 14.60 5.63
C ALA A 169 -3.35 15.83 6.35
N GLY A 170 -2.67 16.28 7.41
CA GLY A 170 -3.17 17.36 8.27
C GLY A 170 -4.07 16.92 9.42
N GLY A 171 -4.27 15.62 9.58
CA GLY A 171 -5.00 15.01 10.68
C GLY A 171 -6.53 15.14 10.60
N GLY A 172 -7.18 14.68 11.66
CA GLY A 172 -8.63 14.77 11.85
C GLY A 172 -9.41 13.59 11.29
N ALA A 173 -8.73 12.46 11.03
CA ALA A 173 -9.37 11.21 10.63
C ALA A 173 -8.72 10.00 11.34
N SER A 174 -8.41 10.16 12.63
CA SER A 174 -7.89 9.08 13.47
C SER A 174 -8.79 7.84 13.38
N THR A 175 -8.13 6.68 13.32
CA THR A 175 -8.72 5.35 13.26
C THR A 175 -7.80 4.37 13.98
N THR A 176 -8.24 3.14 14.19
CA THR A 176 -7.34 2.06 14.64
C THR A 176 -6.69 1.32 13.46
N ILE A 177 -5.56 0.65 13.68
CA ILE A 177 -4.93 -0.26 12.72
C ILE A 177 -5.93 -1.32 12.24
N GLY A 178 -6.74 -1.89 13.14
CA GLY A 178 -7.76 -2.88 12.79
C GLY A 178 -8.82 -2.34 11.82
N ALA A 179 -9.33 -1.14 12.06
CA ALA A 179 -10.26 -0.49 11.14
C ALA A 179 -9.58 -0.11 9.80
N LEU A 180 -8.32 0.32 9.84
CA LEU A 180 -7.52 0.67 8.67
C LEU A 180 -7.36 -0.53 7.72
N VAL A 181 -6.95 -1.70 8.23
CA VAL A 181 -6.70 -2.89 7.40
C VAL A 181 -7.99 -3.45 6.80
N ARG A 182 -9.10 -3.42 7.54
CA ARG A 182 -10.43 -3.77 7.01
C ARG A 182 -10.84 -2.83 5.88
N GLN A 183 -10.62 -1.52 6.06
CA GLN A 183 -10.87 -0.54 5.00
C GLN A 183 -10.06 -0.86 3.74
N MET A 184 -8.78 -1.24 3.86
CA MET A 184 -7.93 -1.57 2.72
C MET A 184 -8.41 -2.80 1.92
N LEU A 185 -9.09 -3.75 2.58
CA LEU A 185 -9.67 -4.93 1.91
C LEU A 185 -10.99 -4.61 1.19
N VAL A 186 -11.81 -3.74 1.77
CA VAL A 186 -13.18 -3.50 1.28
C VAL A 186 -13.25 -2.31 0.33
N LYS A 187 -12.52 -1.22 0.62
CA LYS A 187 -12.58 0.00 -0.18
C LYS A 187 -11.47 0.02 -1.22
N LEU A 188 -11.86 0.23 -2.47
CA LEU A 188 -10.91 0.44 -3.57
C LEU A 188 -10.28 1.84 -3.53
N ASP A 189 -11.03 2.84 -3.08
CA ASP A 189 -10.59 4.25 -3.00
C ASP A 189 -9.67 4.46 -1.79
N TRP A 190 -8.55 5.13 -2.04
CA TRP A 190 -7.60 5.58 -1.03
C TRP A 190 -7.21 7.03 -1.32
N PHE A 191 -7.86 7.99 -0.67
CA PHE A 191 -7.56 9.43 -0.79
C PHE A 191 -7.45 9.91 -2.24
N SER A 192 -8.48 9.63 -3.04
CA SER A 192 -8.55 9.99 -4.48
C SER A 192 -7.56 9.26 -5.40
N THR A 193 -6.83 8.26 -4.90
CA THR A 193 -6.22 7.21 -5.72
C THR A 193 -6.96 5.89 -5.52
N LEU A 194 -6.57 4.87 -6.26
CA LEU A 194 -7.11 3.52 -6.14
C LEU A 194 -6.01 2.56 -5.69
N PHE A 195 -6.38 1.64 -4.82
CA PHE A 195 -5.60 0.41 -4.65
C PHE A 195 -5.70 -0.49 -5.89
N PRO A 196 -4.78 -1.46 -6.07
CA PRO A 196 -4.93 -2.46 -7.12
C PRO A 196 -6.24 -3.23 -6.95
N ARG A 197 -6.96 -3.49 -8.05
CA ARG A 197 -8.26 -4.16 -7.98
C ARG A 197 -8.09 -5.60 -7.50
N ILE A 198 -8.94 -6.01 -6.55
CA ILE A 198 -9.11 -7.40 -6.16
C ILE A 198 -10.13 -8.02 -7.13
N PRO A 199 -9.85 -9.19 -7.76
CA PRO A 199 -10.81 -9.90 -8.59
C PRO A 199 -12.13 -10.14 -7.86
N VAL A 200 -13.26 -9.91 -8.55
CA VAL A 200 -14.61 -9.96 -7.95
C VAL A 200 -14.90 -11.25 -7.17
N PRO A 201 -14.53 -12.46 -7.64
CA PRO A 201 -14.75 -13.69 -6.86
C PRO A 201 -14.03 -13.68 -5.51
N ILE A 202 -12.81 -13.14 -5.47
CA ILE A 202 -12.00 -13.03 -4.26
C ILE A 202 -12.58 -11.96 -3.34
N GLN A 203 -12.98 -10.82 -3.89
CA GLN A 203 -13.62 -9.75 -3.14
C GLN A 203 -14.87 -10.27 -2.40
N LYS A 204 -15.72 -11.03 -3.09
CA LYS A 204 -16.91 -11.65 -2.48
C LYS A 204 -16.56 -12.63 -1.36
N GLN A 205 -15.48 -13.40 -1.50
CA GLN A 205 -15.02 -14.31 -0.46
C GLN A 205 -14.51 -13.55 0.77
N ILE A 206 -13.77 -12.46 0.57
CA ILE A 206 -13.28 -11.61 1.66
C ILE A 206 -14.44 -10.98 2.42
N GLU A 207 -15.46 -10.47 1.71
CA GLU A 207 -16.63 -9.82 2.31
C GLU A 207 -17.55 -10.79 3.08
N GLN A 208 -17.42 -12.10 2.88
CA GLN A 208 -18.19 -13.14 3.56
C GLN A 208 -17.51 -13.68 4.83
N LYS A 209 -16.26 -13.30 5.08
CA LYS A 209 -15.47 -13.72 6.25
C LYS A 209 -15.47 -12.63 7.31
#